data_AF-W6XUH3-F1
#
_entry.id   AF-W6XUH3-F1
#
_cell.length_a   1.000
_cell.length_b   1.000
_cell.length_c   1.000
_cell.angle_alpha   90.00
_cell.angle_beta   90.00
_cell.angle_gamma   90.00
#
_symmetry.space_group_name_H-M   'P 1'
#
loop_
_entity.id
_entity.type
_entity.pdbx_description
1 polymer ?
#
loop_
_entity_poly.entity_id
_entity_poly.type
_entity_poly.pdbx_seq_one_letter_code
_entity_poly.pdbx_strand_id
1 'polypeptide(L)' 'MTGQNCMAFCKDYLYYGLGDGSECWCADTFHVPATLASNEHCQTKCGGDTTQTCGGSWYLAIFSK' A
#
# COMPACT_ATOMS: atom_id res chain seq x y z
N MET A 1 5.71 -4.65 7.98
CA MET A 1 5.44 -3.30 7.43
C MET A 1 4.16 -2.77 8.07
N THR A 2 4.01 -1.46 8.28
CA THR A 2 2.76 -0.77 8.69
C THR A 2 2.51 0.39 7.74
N GLY A 3 1.30 0.97 7.74
CA GLY A 3 0.99 2.15 6.92
C GLY A 3 1.91 3.33 7.22
N GLN A 4 2.11 3.62 8.51
CA GLN A 4 2.95 4.73 8.97
C GLN A 4 4.42 4.54 8.60
N ASN A 5 4.93 3.32 8.69
CA ASN A 5 6.31 3.03 8.31
C ASN A 5 6.50 3.18 6.80
N CYS A 6 5.54 2.74 5.99
CA CYS A 6 5.61 2.91 4.54
C CYS A 6 5.49 4.37 4.12
N MET A 7 4.59 5.14 4.74
CA MET A 7 4.47 6.58 4.54
C MET A 7 5.79 7.31 4.84
N ALA A 8 6.44 6.97 5.96
CA ALA A 8 7.73 7.55 6.33
C ALA A 8 8.86 7.14 5.37
N PHE A 9 8.84 5.89 4.89
CA PHE A 9 9.79 5.41 3.90
C PHE A 9 9.64 6.14 2.56
N CYS A 10 8.40 6.37 2.10
CA CYS A 10 8.07 7.07 0.86
C CYS A 10 7.98 8.60 1.02
N LYS A 11 8.71 9.20 1.98
CA LYS A 11 8.62 10.64 2.30
C LYS A 11 8.94 11.60 1.13
N ASP A 12 9.60 11.13 0.09
CA ASP A 12 9.98 11.94 -1.07
C ASP A 12 9.07 11.73 -2.30
N TYR A 13 8.03 10.87 -2.19
CA TYR A 13 7.08 10.54 -3.27
C TYR A 13 5.65 11.03 -2.97
N LEU A 14 4.82 11.27 -3.99
CA LEU A 14 3.43 11.73 -3.78
C LEU A 14 2.50 10.67 -3.17
N TYR A 15 2.74 9.41 -3.51
CA TYR A 15 1.93 8.27 -3.09
C TYR A 15 2.77 7.19 -2.42
N TYR A 16 2.12 6.45 -1.54
CA TYR A 16 2.64 5.21 -1.00
C TYR A 16 1.61 4.09 -1.11
N GLY A 17 2.08 2.87 -1.31
CA GLY A 17 1.27 1.68 -1.52
C GLY A 17 1.68 0.56 -0.56
N LEU A 18 0.70 -0.09 0.03
CA LEU A 18 0.91 -1.28 0.86
C LEU A 18 0.47 -2.52 0.07
N GLY A 19 1.30 -3.56 0.06
CA GLY A 19 1.04 -4.81 -0.64
C GLY A 19 1.30 -6.02 0.24
N ASP A 20 0.47 -7.05 0.09
CA ASP A 20 0.64 -8.38 0.69
C ASP A 20 1.10 -8.39 2.18
N GLY A 21 0.63 -7.44 2.99
CA GLY A 21 0.93 -7.34 4.42
C GLY A 21 2.34 -6.86 4.77
N SER A 22 3.29 -6.93 3.85
CA SER A 22 4.72 -6.71 4.14
C SER A 22 5.43 -5.81 3.13
N GLU A 23 4.84 -5.55 1.96
CA GLU A 23 5.42 -4.73 0.92
C GLU A 23 5.10 -3.24 1.11
N CYS A 24 6.00 -2.40 0.62
CA CYS A 24 5.84 -0.95 0.55
C CYS A 24 6.33 -0.45 -0.80
N TRP A 25 5.50 0.36 -1.45
CA TRP A 25 5.72 0.89 -2.78
C TRP A 25 5.62 2.41 -2.74
N CYS A 26 6.53 3.10 -3.42
CA CYS A 26 6.53 4.55 -3.53
C CYS A 26 6.35 4.95 -4.99
N ALA A 27 5.52 5.95 -5.27
CA ALA A 27 5.29 6.41 -6.63
C ALA A 27 4.86 7.88 -6.68
N ASP A 28 5.24 8.57 -7.76
CA ASP A 28 4.67 9.88 -8.11
C ASP A 28 3.55 9.76 -9.15
N THR A 29 3.51 8.64 -9.88
CA THR A 29 2.55 8.37 -10.95
C THR A 29 2.20 6.88 -10.99
N PHE A 30 1.00 6.56 -11.45
CA PHE A 30 0.57 5.17 -11.69
C PHE A 30 0.80 4.79 -13.15
N HIS A 31 1.50 3.68 -13.39
CA HIS A 31 1.73 3.16 -14.74
C HIS A 31 0.58 2.25 -15.19
N VAL A 32 0.22 2.32 -16.49
CA VAL A 32 -0.76 1.44 -17.12
C VAL A 32 -0.12 0.05 -17.32
N PRO A 33 -0.81 -1.07 -17.03
CA PRO A 33 -2.25 -1.19 -16.75
C PRO A 33 -2.60 -1.28 -15.25
N ALA A 34 -2.41 -0.19 -14.49
CA ALA A 34 -3.07 -0.05 -13.19
C ALA A 34 -4.58 0.18 -13.40
N THR A 35 -5.41 -0.69 -12.84
CA THR A 35 -6.86 -0.53 -12.77
C THR A 35 -7.29 -0.36 -11.33
N LEU A 36 -8.34 0.44 -11.10
CA LEU A 36 -8.94 0.54 -9.78
C LEU A 36 -9.69 -0.76 -9.46
N ALA A 37 -9.39 -1.31 -8.30
CA ALA A 37 -10.04 -2.50 -7.76
C ALA A 37 -10.84 -2.14 -6.50
N SER A 38 -11.76 -3.02 -6.10
CA SER A 38 -12.48 -2.89 -4.82
C SER A 38 -11.52 -2.94 -3.63
N ASN A 39 -11.79 -2.14 -2.60
CA ASN A 39 -11.06 -2.17 -1.33
C ASN A 39 -11.15 -3.53 -0.61
N GLU A 40 -12.12 -4.37 -0.98
CA GLU A 40 -12.26 -5.74 -0.49
C GLU A 40 -11.07 -6.63 -0.86
N HIS A 41 -10.31 -6.27 -1.90
CA HIS A 41 -9.08 -6.96 -2.25
C HIS A 41 -7.89 -6.55 -1.37
N CYS A 42 -8.01 -5.45 -0.61
CA CYS A 42 -6.93 -4.87 0.20
C CYS A 42 -7.10 -5.16 1.70
N GLN A 43 -7.40 -6.41 2.05
CA GLN A 43 -7.73 -6.84 3.43
C GLN A 43 -6.61 -7.63 4.14
N THR A 44 -5.45 -7.80 3.51
CA THR A 44 -4.30 -8.48 4.12
C THR A 44 -3.82 -7.70 5.34
N LYS A 45 -3.62 -8.39 6.46
CA LYS A 45 -3.13 -7.75 7.69
C LYS A 45 -1.68 -7.33 7.57
N CYS A 46 -1.35 -6.19 8.15
CA CYS A 46 0.03 -5.73 8.18
C CYS A 46 0.89 -6.65 9.06
N GLY A 47 2.05 -7.05 8.57
CA GLY A 47 3.00 -7.88 9.32
C GLY A 47 3.65 -7.16 10.51
N GLY A 48 3.58 -5.81 10.55
CA GLY A 48 4.05 -5.02 11.70
C GLY A 48 2.96 -4.63 12.69
N ASP A 49 1.68 -4.74 12.32
CA ASP A 49 0.53 -4.40 13.16
C ASP A 49 -0.75 -5.06 12.62
N THR A 50 -1.17 -6.16 13.23
CA THR A 50 -2.31 -6.95 12.76
C THR A 50 -3.67 -6.25 12.93
N THR A 51 -3.72 -5.10 13.59
CA THR A 51 -4.94 -4.27 13.67
C THR A 51 -5.18 -3.48 12.38
N GLN A 52 -4.15 -3.29 11.57
CA GLN A 52 -4.19 -2.55 10.31
C GLN A 52 -4.24 -3.47 9.09
N THR A 53 -4.72 -2.95 7.96
CA THR A 53 -4.67 -3.60 6.65
C THR A 53 -3.57 -2.99 5.77
N CYS A 54 -2.85 -3.84 5.04
CA CYS A 54 -1.68 -3.50 4.23
C CYS A 54 -1.79 -4.15 2.84
N GLY A 55 -2.83 -3.79 2.09
CA GLY A 55 -3.00 -4.26 0.71
C GLY A 55 -3.55 -5.68 0.62
N GLY A 56 -3.26 -6.35 -0.48
CA GLY A 56 -3.73 -7.67 -0.84
C GLY A 56 -2.74 -8.45 -1.68
N SER A 57 -3.00 -9.74 -1.86
CA SER A 57 -2.20 -10.54 -2.81
C SER A 57 -2.50 -10.06 -4.23
N TRP A 58 -1.49 -9.48 -4.90
CA TRP A 58 -1.59 -8.78 -6.19
C TRP A 58 -2.35 -7.45 -6.19
N TYR A 59 -2.72 -6.92 -5.02
CA TYR A 59 -3.41 -5.64 -4.90
C TYR A 59 -2.67 -4.69 -3.97
N LEU A 60 -2.52 -3.44 -4.41
CA LEU A 60 -1.93 -2.38 -3.61
C LEU A 60 -3.01 -1.51 -3.00
N ALA A 61 -2.98 -1.34 -1.69
CA ALA A 61 -3.72 -0.26 -1.03
C ALA A 61 -2.91 1.03 -1.19
N ILE A 62 -3.42 1.94 -2.01
CA ILE A 62 -2.74 3.20 -2.36
C ILE A 62 -3.26 4.34 -1.49
N PHE A 63 -2.33 5.17 -1.03
CA PHE A 63 -2.58 6.34 -0.22
C PHE A 63 -1.80 7.54 -0.77
N SER A 64 -2.41 8.73 -0.77
CA SER A 64 -1.71 9.99 -0.97
C SER A 64 -1.26 10.57 0.36
N LYS A 65 -0.24 11.43 0.34
CA LYS A 65 0.08 12.31 1.48
C LYS A 65 -0.99 13.37 1.71
#